data_AF-A0A6V7Q6X6-F1
#
_entry.id   AF-A0A6V7Q6X6-F1
#
_cell.length_a   1.000
_cell.length_b   1.000
_cell.length_c   1.000
_cell.angle_alpha   90.00
_cell.angle_beta   90.00
_cell.angle_gamma   90.00
#
_symmetry.space_group_name_H-M   'P 1'
#
loop_
_entity.id
_entity.type
_entity.pdbx_description
1 polymer ?
#
loop_
_entity_poly.entity_id
_entity_poly.type
_entity_poly.pdbx_seq_one_letter_code
_entity_poly.pdbx_strand_id
1 'polypeptide(L)'
;MGCKPSRLGDVYSYGILLLEMFTGMSPIDDKFKDGLSLRGYVRAAAASPEHLMDIIDRNLHSVDNDMAYREECVRDCVVSVFDCGLSCSNESPYERCNMTKVSKELSAARERLLS
;
A
#
# COMPACT_ATOMS: atom_id res chain seq x y z
N MET A 1 -10.43 23.83 -1.94
CA MET A 1 -10.87 23.48 -0.57
C MET A 1 -9.87 22.51 0.01
N GLY A 2 -9.21 22.87 1.11
CA GLY A 2 -8.44 21.95 1.94
C GLY A 2 -9.09 21.93 3.32
N CYS A 3 -9.17 20.75 3.95
CA CYS A 3 -9.55 20.66 5.35
C CYS A 3 -8.40 21.20 6.24
N LYS A 4 -8.71 21.52 7.49
CA LYS A 4 -7.68 21.90 8.46
C LYS A 4 -6.67 20.75 8.60
N PRO A 5 -5.36 20.99 8.47
CA PRO A 5 -4.35 19.97 8.68
C PRO A 5 -4.52 19.28 10.04
N SER A 6 -4.34 17.97 10.07
CA SER A 6 -4.46 17.17 11.28
C SER A 6 -3.58 15.93 11.19
N ARG A 7 -3.14 15.42 12.34
CA ARG A 7 -2.34 14.18 12.39
C ARG A 7 -3.04 13.02 11.70
N LEU A 8 -4.36 12.88 11.88
CA LEU A 8 -5.13 11.81 11.22
C LEU A 8 -5.25 12.04 9.71
N GLY A 9 -5.28 13.29 9.26
CA GLY A 9 -5.17 13.64 7.84
C GLY A 9 -3.82 13.24 7.26
N ASP A 10 -2.72 13.52 7.97
CA ASP A 10 -1.37 13.11 7.55
C ASP A 10 -1.25 11.58 7.43
N VAL A 11 -1.82 10.83 8.38
CA VAL A 11 -1.87 9.35 8.32
C VAL A 11 -2.63 8.88 7.08
N TYR A 12 -3.77 9.50 6.75
CA TYR A 12 -4.53 9.14 5.57
C TYR A 12 -3.72 9.38 4.29
N SER A 13 -3.15 10.57 4.15
CA SER A 13 -2.32 10.93 2.99
C SER A 13 -1.10 10.02 2.86
N TYR A 14 -0.46 9.64 3.96
CA TYR A 14 0.62 8.66 3.97
C TYR A 14 0.14 7.28 3.47
N GLY A 15 -1.05 6.85 3.88
CA GLY A 15 -1.67 5.63 3.39
C GLY A 15 -1.87 5.65 1.88
N ILE A 16 -2.47 6.72 1.34
CA ILE A 16 -2.65 6.88 -0.10
C ILE A 16 -1.31 6.89 -0.85
N LEU A 17 -0.31 7.59 -0.31
CA LEU A 17 1.03 7.65 -0.90
C LEU A 17 1.69 6.26 -0.97
N LEU A 18 1.55 5.43 0.07
CA LEU A 18 2.03 4.04 0.02
C LEU A 18 1.35 3.24 -1.10
N LEU A 19 0.04 3.35 -1.22
CA LEU A 19 -0.72 2.67 -2.27
C LEU A 19 -0.30 3.15 -3.67
N GLU A 20 -0.12 4.46 -3.85
CA GLU A 20 0.33 5.06 -5.11
C GLU A 20 1.74 4.59 -5.48
N MET A 21 2.70 4.62 -4.54
CA MET A 21 4.07 4.18 -4.80
C MET A 21 4.18 2.71 -5.20
N PHE A 22 3.38 1.83 -4.59
CA PHE A 22 3.48 0.39 -4.84
C PHE A 22 2.67 -0.08 -6.05
N THR A 23 1.63 0.66 -6.44
CA THR A 23 0.85 0.35 -7.65
C THR A 23 1.31 1.12 -8.88
N GLY A 24 2.05 2.21 -8.69
CA GLY A 24 2.39 3.17 -9.75
C GLY A 24 1.16 3.92 -10.29
N MET A 25 0.03 3.91 -9.58
CA MET A 25 -1.23 4.50 -10.03
C MET A 25 -1.52 5.80 -9.28
N SER A 26 -1.88 6.86 -10.01
CA SER A 26 -2.25 8.11 -9.36
C SER A 26 -3.67 8.03 -8.78
N PRO A 27 -3.92 8.51 -7.55
CA PRO A 27 -5.25 8.52 -6.97
C PRO A 27 -6.24 9.43 -7.71
N ILE A 28 -5.74 10.31 -8.59
CA ILE A 28 -6.53 11.21 -9.44
C ILE A 28 -6.62 10.75 -10.90
N ASP A 29 -6.14 9.54 -11.21
CA ASP A 29 -6.29 8.95 -12.54
C ASP A 29 -7.77 8.86 -12.95
N ASP A 30 -8.04 9.03 -14.23
CA ASP A 30 -9.39 9.00 -14.80
C ASP A 30 -10.18 7.71 -14.50
N LYS A 31 -9.48 6.59 -14.30
CA LYS A 31 -10.07 5.30 -13.92
C LYS A 31 -10.67 5.27 -12.52
N PHE A 32 -10.34 6.24 -11.66
CA PHE A 32 -10.88 6.37 -10.30
C PHE A 32 -11.96 7.45 -10.18
N LYS A 33 -12.59 7.83 -11.31
CA LYS A 33 -13.79 8.67 -11.33
C LYS A 33 -15.04 7.86 -10.94
N ASP A 34 -16.18 8.54 -10.88
CA ASP A 34 -17.51 7.91 -10.69
C ASP A 34 -17.67 7.06 -9.42
N GLY A 35 -17.03 7.49 -8.32
CA GLY A 35 -17.13 6.83 -7.01
C GLY A 35 -16.15 5.67 -6.82
N LEU A 36 -15.28 5.40 -7.80
CA LEU A 36 -14.13 4.52 -7.63
C LEU A 36 -13.02 5.24 -6.86
N SER A 37 -12.06 4.47 -6.34
CA SER A 37 -10.88 5.02 -5.66
C SER A 37 -9.73 4.02 -5.71
N LEU A 38 -8.50 4.53 -5.67
CA LEU A 38 -7.29 3.71 -5.56
C LEU A 38 -7.37 2.77 -4.34
N ARG A 39 -7.82 3.29 -3.19
CA ARG A 39 -8.06 2.49 -1.98
C ARG A 39 -9.07 1.37 -2.19
N GLY A 40 -10.19 1.67 -2.86
CA GLY A 40 -11.23 0.68 -3.17
C GLY A 40 -10.71 -0.42 -4.09
N TYR A 41 -9.93 -0.06 -5.11
CA TYR A 41 -9.29 -0.97 -6.03
C TYR A 41 -8.29 -1.91 -5.31
N VAL A 42 -7.39 -1.35 -4.51
CA VAL A 42 -6.44 -2.13 -3.70
C VAL A 42 -7.18 -3.02 -2.70
N ARG A 43 -8.23 -2.53 -2.04
CA ARG A 43 -9.04 -3.36 -1.12
C ARG A 43 -9.65 -4.56 -1.82
N ALA A 44 -10.14 -4.39 -3.05
CA ALA A 44 -10.69 -5.50 -3.82
C ALA A 44 -9.61 -6.54 -4.18
N ALA A 45 -8.41 -6.08 -4.55
CA ALA A 45 -7.26 -6.95 -4.81
C ALA A 45 -6.76 -7.66 -3.54
N ALA A 46 -6.85 -7.04 -2.37
CA ALA A 46 -6.45 -7.62 -1.08
C ALA A 46 -7.28 -8.85 -0.65
N ALA A 47 -8.29 -9.27 -1.44
CA ALA A 47 -8.97 -10.55 -1.28
C ALA A 47 -8.00 -11.74 -1.38
N SER A 48 -6.87 -11.58 -2.09
CA SER A 48 -5.83 -12.60 -2.11
C SER A 48 -4.43 -12.03 -2.42
N PRO A 49 -3.35 -12.67 -1.91
CA PRO A 49 -1.98 -12.22 -2.17
C PRO A 49 -1.62 -12.17 -3.65
N GLU A 50 -2.12 -13.11 -4.47
CA GLU A 50 -1.83 -13.15 -5.90
C GLU A 50 -2.40 -11.93 -6.64
N HIS A 51 -3.62 -11.51 -6.34
CA HIS A 51 -4.19 -10.30 -6.94
C HIS A 51 -3.45 -9.03 -6.50
N LEU A 52 -2.89 -9.01 -5.29
CA LEU A 52 -2.02 -7.90 -4.88
C LEU A 52 -0.75 -7.85 -5.71
N MET A 53 -0.15 -9.00 -6.04
CA MET A 53 1.02 -9.06 -6.92
C MET A 53 0.72 -8.58 -8.33
N ASP A 54 -0.49 -8.81 -8.84
CA ASP A 54 -0.91 -8.37 -10.18
C ASP A 54 -1.04 -6.85 -10.34
N ILE A 55 -1.24 -6.13 -9.23
CA ILE A 55 -1.46 -4.68 -9.23
C ILE A 55 -0.23 -3.87 -8.82
N ILE A 56 0.89 -4.54 -8.52
CA ILE A 56 2.16 -3.87 -8.24
C ILE A 56 2.66 -3.15 -9.50
N ASP A 57 3.33 -2.02 -9.33
CA ASP A 57 4.04 -1.35 -10.41
C ASP A 57 5.07 -2.32 -11.03
N ARG A 58 4.99 -2.51 -12.34
CA ARG A 58 5.93 -3.32 -13.13
C ARG A 58 7.39 -2.92 -12.93
N ASN A 59 7.66 -1.66 -12.61
CA ASN A 59 9.01 -1.17 -12.30
C ASN A 59 9.56 -1.71 -10.97
N LEU A 60 8.70 -2.21 -10.07
CA LEU A 60 9.07 -2.88 -8.83
C LEU A 60 9.27 -4.38 -9.01
N HIS A 61 8.85 -4.96 -10.14
CA HIS A 61 9.21 -6.34 -10.46
C HIS A 61 10.69 -6.38 -10.82
N SER A 62 11.44 -7.24 -10.14
CA SER A 62 12.87 -7.40 -10.39
C SER A 62 13.12 -7.99 -11.77
N VAL A 63 14.00 -7.37 -12.54
CA VAL A 63 14.66 -7.94 -13.73
C VAL A 63 15.75 -8.95 -13.37
N ASP A 64 16.06 -9.11 -12.08
CA ASP A 64 17.17 -9.93 -11.60
C ASP A 64 16.70 -11.33 -11.17
N ASN A 65 17.31 -12.36 -11.76
CA ASN A 65 16.94 -13.77 -11.59
C ASN A 65 17.10 -14.27 -10.13
N ASP A 66 17.88 -13.57 -9.31
CA ASP A 66 18.14 -13.91 -7.91
C ASP A 66 16.91 -13.68 -7.01
N MET A 67 15.99 -12.78 -7.39
CA MET A 67 14.74 -12.54 -6.66
C MET A 67 13.64 -13.55 -6.96
N ALA A 68 13.77 -14.39 -8.01
CA ALA A 68 12.85 -15.51 -8.24
C ALA A 68 12.86 -16.50 -7.05
N TYR A 69 14.01 -16.64 -6.36
CA TYR A 69 14.13 -17.47 -5.15
C TYR A 69 13.47 -16.81 -3.91
N ARG A 70 13.10 -15.53 -4.00
CA ARG A 70 12.55 -14.73 -2.89
C ARG A 70 11.11 -14.30 -3.14
N GLU A 71 10.41 -14.95 -4.07
CA GLU A 71 9.03 -14.64 -4.45
C GLU A 71 8.10 -14.61 -3.23
N GLU A 72 8.24 -15.56 -2.30
CA GLU A 72 7.47 -15.58 -1.06
C GLU A 72 7.76 -14.38 -0.16
N CYS A 73 9.04 -14.03 0.06
CA CYS A 73 9.42 -12.87 0.86
C CYS A 73 8.92 -11.56 0.24
N VAL A 74 9.02 -11.42 -1.08
CA VAL A 74 8.50 -10.26 -1.82
C VAL A 74 7.00 -10.14 -1.63
N ARG A 75 6.27 -11.24 -1.84
CA ARG A 75 4.82 -11.30 -1.66
C ARG A 75 4.39 -10.93 -0.25
N ASP A 76 5.05 -11.46 0.77
CA ASP A 76 4.74 -11.13 2.17
C ASP A 76 5.00 -9.64 2.48
N CYS A 77 6.05 -9.06 1.88
CA CYS A 77 6.33 -7.63 2.01
C CYS A 77 5.26 -6.78 1.33
N VAL A 78 4.85 -7.17 0.13
CA VAL A 78 3.77 -6.52 -0.63
C VAL A 78 2.48 -6.51 0.17
N VAL A 79 2.07 -7.68 0.69
CA VAL A 79 0.88 -7.80 1.54
C VAL A 79 0.99 -6.85 2.74
N SER A 80 2.13 -6.86 3.45
CA SER A 80 2.36 -6.00 4.62
C SER A 80 2.24 -4.51 4.28
N VAL A 81 2.78 -4.08 3.13
CA VAL A 81 2.72 -2.69 2.67
C VAL A 81 1.29 -2.29 2.32
N PHE A 82 0.57 -3.11 1.56
CA PHE A 82 -0.81 -2.83 1.18
C PHE A 82 -1.74 -2.79 2.39
N ASP A 83 -1.57 -3.70 3.35
CA ASP A 83 -2.32 -3.69 4.61
C ASP A 83 -2.06 -2.40 5.42
N CYS A 84 -0.80 -1.96 5.48
CA CYS A 84 -0.46 -0.67 6.09
C CYS A 84 -1.12 0.49 5.34
N GLY A 85 -1.05 0.51 4.01
CA GLY A 85 -1.68 1.54 3.18
C GLY A 85 -3.19 1.62 3.38
N LEU A 86 -3.88 0.48 3.38
CA LEU A 86 -5.32 0.38 3.60
C LEU A 86 -5.74 0.78 5.02
N SER A 87 -4.94 0.40 6.03
CA SER A 87 -5.18 0.75 7.44
C SER A 87 -4.96 2.24 7.70
N CYS A 88 -3.91 2.83 7.12
CA CYS A 88 -3.62 4.27 7.22
C CYS A 88 -4.73 5.11 6.54
N SER A 89 -5.18 4.66 5.37
CA SER A 89 -6.15 5.39 4.54
C SER A 89 -7.61 5.05 4.87
N ASN A 90 -7.93 4.55 6.06
CA ASN A 90 -9.33 4.30 6.41
C ASN A 90 -10.16 5.60 6.33
N GLU A 91 -11.38 5.54 5.76
CA GLU A 91 -12.28 6.69 5.69
C GLU A 91 -12.60 7.23 7.09
N SER A 92 -12.82 6.31 8.05
CA SER A 92 -13.02 6.66 9.45
C SER A 92 -11.69 7.09 10.09
N PRO A 93 -11.53 8.35 10.54
CA PRO A 93 -10.29 8.81 11.17
C PRO A 93 -9.90 8.00 12.41
N TYR A 94 -10.88 7.44 13.12
CA TYR A 94 -10.68 6.69 14.36
C TYR A 94 -10.25 5.25 14.14
N GLU A 95 -10.44 4.72 12.93
CA GLU A 95 -10.01 3.38 12.54
C GLU A 95 -8.65 3.38 11.83
N ARG A 96 -8.04 4.56 11.64
CA ARG A 96 -6.71 4.68 11.07
C ARG A 96 -5.67 4.16 12.05
N CYS A 97 -4.72 3.37 11.55
CA CYS A 97 -3.67 2.82 12.39
C CYS A 97 -2.70 3.89 12.92
N ASN A 98 -2.05 3.58 14.04
CA ASN A 98 -1.02 4.43 14.63
C ASN A 98 0.30 4.32 13.84
N MET A 99 0.95 5.46 13.57
CA MET A 99 2.21 5.50 12.80
C MET A 99 3.37 4.72 13.43
N THR A 100 3.42 4.57 14.76
CA THR A 100 4.41 3.72 15.44
C THR A 100 4.19 2.24 15.15
N LYS A 101 2.94 1.82 14.93
CA LYS A 101 2.65 0.44 14.47
C LYS A 101 3.10 0.29 13.02
N VAL A 102 2.71 1.23 12.16
CA VAL A 102 3.06 1.23 10.73
C VAL A 102 4.56 1.19 10.52
N SER A 103 5.33 2.01 11.23
CA SER A 103 6.79 2.03 11.10
C SER A 103 7.44 0.70 11.49
N LYS A 104 6.92 0.03 12.54
CA LYS A 104 7.39 -1.30 12.96
C LYS A 104 7.07 -2.37 11.91
N GLU A 105 5.84 -2.40 11.41
CA GLU A 105 5.43 -3.38 10.39
C GLU A 105 6.27 -3.24 9.11
N LEU A 106 6.42 -2.01 8.60
CA LEU A 106 7.21 -1.73 7.41
C LEU A 106 8.70 -2.04 7.62
N SER A 107 9.24 -1.77 8.81
CA SER A 107 10.64 -2.12 9.13
C SER A 107 10.84 -3.63 9.16
N ALA A 108 9.92 -4.38 9.77
CA ALA A 108 9.97 -5.83 9.81
C ALA A 108 9.80 -6.44 8.42
N ALA A 109 8.91 -5.90 7.58
CA ALA A 109 8.79 -6.31 6.18
C ALA A 109 10.11 -6.09 5.43
N ARG A 110 10.71 -4.90 5.55
CA ARG A 110 12.02 -4.61 4.96
C ARG A 110 13.12 -5.56 5.43
N GLU A 111 13.15 -5.89 6.72
CA GLU A 111 14.15 -6.83 7.26
C GLU A 111 13.98 -8.25 6.67
N ARG A 112 12.76 -8.75 6.56
CA ARG A 112 12.47 -10.05 5.91
C ARG A 112 12.82 -10.05 4.42
N LEU A 113 12.66 -8.91 3.75
CA LEU A 113 13.05 -8.73 2.35
C LEU A 113 14.57 -8.62 2.16
N LEU A 114 15.35 -8.39 3.22
CA LEU A 114 16.80 -8.18 3.12
C LEU A 114 17.62 -9.27 3.82
N SER A 115 16.98 -10.12 4.63
CA SER A 115 17.56 -11.32 5.24
C SER A 115 17.86 -12.40 4.21
#